data_AF-A0A101JAD4-F1
#
_entry.id   AF-A0A101JAD4-F1
#
_cell.length_a   1.000
_cell.length_b   1.000
_cell.length_c   1.000
_cell.angle_alpha   90.00
_cell.angle_beta   90.00
_cell.angle_gamma   90.00
#
_symmetry.space_group_name_H-M   'P 1'
#
loop_
_entity.id
_entity.type
_entity.pdbx_description
1 polymer ?
#
loop_
_entity_poly.entity_id
_entity_poly.type
_entity_poly.pdbx_seq_one_letter_code
_entity_poly.pdbx_strand_id
1 'polypeptide(L)'
;MAQMRAYEQKSLRELLDGQVRVDPLFHAVAELVAADGPAARYAVVQKNPDLAGERGTAALEMLILFAEMTQLTLITPELRELRSWLADGARAPAEPAPAGPAEKGTRAMLDSFVVAAINADQTWLRTGDADEIRQGVAIWDQMVAQDLLAGEPPVSLVDVHVTVAMLHGRLYEIDQRPESLQRAFQLLRQAAAHVIPGSDTDLLIRQHSANWIALRYTFDEDPADLDQAIDDYTELLSRYPADATDALLVMANLGRFRTLRSRVTGAEDDRRRGLELLEHAAGHLPPHHPALPHVQRMMLAARHRAP
;
A
#
# COMPACT_ATOMS: atom_id res chain seq x y z
N MET A 1 -7.77 4.67 12.68
CA MET A 1 -8.47 3.52 12.08
C MET A 1 -7.87 2.17 12.46
N ALA A 2 -6.56 1.93 12.26
CA ALA A 2 -5.92 0.63 12.57
C ALA A 2 -6.05 0.21 14.05
N GLN A 3 -5.87 1.13 15.00
CA GLN A 3 -6.05 0.85 16.44
C GLN A 3 -7.50 0.49 16.81
N MET A 4 -8.48 1.13 16.16
CA MET A 4 -9.90 0.82 16.36
C MET A 4 -10.23 -0.57 15.83
N ARG A 5 -9.76 -0.92 14.63
CA ARG A 5 -9.96 -2.26 14.05
C ARG A 5 -9.32 -3.35 14.90
N ALA A 6 -8.12 -3.12 15.44
CA ALA A 6 -7.47 -4.05 16.35
C ALA A 6 -8.25 -4.24 17.66
N TYR A 7 -8.86 -3.18 18.20
CA TYR A 7 -9.76 -3.24 19.35
C TYR A 7 -11.03 -4.06 19.06
N GLU A 8 -11.66 -3.83 17.90
CA GLU A 8 -12.85 -4.59 17.50
C GLU A 8 -12.53 -6.08 17.28
N GLN A 9 -11.41 -6.40 16.62
CA GLN A 9 -10.95 -7.78 16.44
C GLN A 9 -10.66 -8.48 17.76
N LYS A 10 -10.04 -7.78 18.72
CA LYS A 10 -9.79 -8.31 20.06
C LYS A 10 -11.10 -8.60 20.79
N SER A 11 -12.05 -7.66 20.76
CA SER A 11 -13.36 -7.80 21.41
C SER A 11 -14.17 -8.96 20.81
N LEU A 12 -14.13 -9.14 19.49
CA LEU A 12 -14.77 -10.27 18.82
C LEU A 12 -14.12 -11.61 19.20
N ARG A 13 -12.78 -11.66 19.32
CA ARG A 13 -12.05 -12.87 19.75
C ARG A 13 -12.42 -13.28 21.17
N GLU A 14 -12.48 -12.34 22.11
CA GLU A 14 -12.87 -12.62 23.50
C GLU A 14 -14.30 -13.18 23.59
N LEU A 15 -15.23 -12.68 22.78
CA LEU A 15 -16.57 -13.24 22.67
C LEU A 15 -16.54 -14.68 22.13
N LEU A 16 -15.85 -14.90 21.01
CA LEU A 16 -15.74 -16.20 20.37
C LEU A 16 -15.14 -17.24 21.32
N ASP A 17 -14.08 -16.91 22.05
CA ASP A 17 -13.47 -17.79 23.06
C ASP A 17 -14.47 -18.18 24.17
N GLY A 18 -15.37 -17.26 24.54
CA GLY A 18 -16.47 -17.53 25.45
C GLY A 18 -17.51 -18.50 24.88
N GLN A 19 -17.89 -18.33 23.62
CA GLN A 19 -18.89 -19.17 22.94
C GLN A 19 -18.37 -20.57 22.56
N VAL A 20 -17.06 -20.71 22.26
CA VAL A 20 -16.42 -22.01 21.99
C VAL A 20 -16.60 -22.99 23.15
N ARG A 21 -16.65 -22.50 24.39
CA ARG A 21 -16.92 -23.33 25.58
C ARG A 21 -18.35 -23.84 25.65
N VAL A 22 -19.28 -23.21 24.93
CA VAL A 22 -20.72 -23.46 24.96
C VAL A 22 -21.14 -24.31 23.76
N ASP A 23 -20.68 -23.97 22.55
CA ASP A 23 -20.92 -24.73 21.33
C ASP A 23 -19.61 -24.82 20.50
N PRO A 24 -19.09 -26.03 20.24
CA PRO A 24 -17.89 -26.24 19.43
C PRO A 24 -17.96 -25.63 18.02
N LEU A 25 -19.17 -25.39 17.48
CA LEU A 25 -19.35 -24.71 16.18
C LEU A 25 -18.66 -23.34 16.13
N PHE A 26 -18.59 -22.63 17.27
CA PHE A 26 -17.92 -21.33 17.32
C PHE A 26 -16.41 -21.40 17.11
N HIS A 27 -15.80 -22.59 17.22
CA HIS A 27 -14.40 -22.77 16.83
C HIS A 27 -14.25 -22.63 15.30
N ALA A 28 -15.14 -23.28 14.55
CA ALA A 28 -15.20 -23.17 13.10
C ALA A 28 -15.59 -21.76 12.64
N VAL A 29 -16.48 -21.07 13.37
CA VAL A 29 -16.84 -19.67 13.10
C VAL A 29 -15.65 -18.75 13.34
N ALA A 30 -14.86 -18.98 14.40
CA ALA A 30 -13.65 -18.21 14.66
C ALA A 30 -12.60 -18.40 13.56
N GLU A 31 -12.40 -19.63 13.08
CA GLU A 31 -11.55 -19.92 11.91
C GLU A 31 -12.06 -19.21 10.66
N LEU A 32 -13.37 -19.21 10.43
CA LEU A 32 -13.98 -18.58 9.25
C LEU A 32 -13.79 -17.06 9.25
N VAL A 33 -13.97 -16.41 10.41
CA VAL A 33 -13.78 -14.96 10.58
C VAL A 33 -12.30 -14.59 10.45
N ALA A 34 -11.39 -15.43 10.94
CA ALA A 34 -9.95 -15.20 10.86
C ALA A 34 -9.33 -15.52 9.49
N ALA A 35 -10.04 -16.25 8.63
CA ALA A 35 -9.54 -16.68 7.34
C ALA A 35 -9.35 -15.51 6.36
N ASP A 36 -8.13 -15.42 5.81
CA ASP A 36 -7.74 -14.38 4.88
C ASP A 36 -8.14 -14.73 3.44
N GLY A 37 -9.13 -14.01 2.94
CA GLY A 37 -9.63 -14.13 1.57
C GLY A 37 -10.61 -15.29 1.31
N PRO A 38 -11.25 -15.29 0.11
CA PRO A 38 -12.35 -16.21 -0.22
C PRO A 38 -11.96 -17.70 -0.25
N ALA A 39 -10.75 -18.02 -0.71
CA ALA A 39 -10.28 -19.41 -0.81
C ALA A 39 -10.04 -20.02 0.58
N ALA A 40 -9.45 -19.28 1.51
CA ALA A 40 -9.25 -19.73 2.88
C ALA A 40 -10.59 -19.93 3.60
N ARG A 41 -11.54 -18.99 3.44
CA ARG A 41 -12.90 -19.10 3.99
C ARG A 41 -13.65 -20.31 3.45
N TYR A 42 -13.56 -20.57 2.14
CA TYR A 42 -14.15 -21.77 1.53
C TYR A 42 -13.52 -23.06 2.07
N ALA A 43 -12.20 -23.10 2.26
CA ALA A 43 -11.52 -24.25 2.85
C ALA A 43 -11.94 -24.52 4.30
N VAL A 44 -12.21 -23.47 5.09
CA VAL A 44 -12.76 -23.62 6.45
C VAL A 44 -14.16 -24.24 6.42
N VAL A 45 -15.04 -23.80 5.51
CA VAL A 45 -16.38 -24.38 5.35
C VAL A 45 -16.32 -25.84 4.90
N GLN A 46 -15.40 -26.20 4.00
CA GLN A 46 -15.20 -27.59 3.56
C GLN A 46 -14.75 -28.50 4.72
N LYS A 47 -13.91 -28.00 5.62
CA LYS A 47 -13.46 -28.73 6.81
C LYS A 47 -14.53 -28.82 7.89
N ASN A 48 -15.46 -27.88 7.92
CA ASN A 48 -16.49 -27.76 8.94
C ASN A 48 -17.90 -27.67 8.30
N PRO A 49 -18.47 -28.80 7.83
CA PRO A 49 -19.73 -28.80 7.08
C PRO A 49 -20.92 -28.20 7.86
N ASP A 50 -20.88 -28.21 9.19
CA ASP A 50 -21.89 -27.61 10.05
C ASP A 50 -22.00 -26.08 9.90
N LEU A 51 -20.98 -25.42 9.34
CA LEU A 51 -21.05 -24.01 8.94
C LEU A 51 -21.94 -23.80 7.72
N ALA A 52 -22.04 -24.79 6.84
CA ALA A 52 -22.83 -24.69 5.61
C ALA A 52 -24.32 -24.94 5.93
N GLY A 53 -25.05 -23.85 6.23
CA GLY A 53 -26.49 -23.88 6.44
C GLY A 53 -26.95 -23.01 7.61
N GLU A 54 -28.17 -23.27 8.10
CA GLU A 54 -28.86 -22.42 9.07
C GLU A 54 -28.08 -22.22 10.39
N ARG A 55 -27.31 -23.22 10.83
CA ARG A 55 -26.52 -23.14 12.07
C ARG A 55 -25.35 -22.15 11.95
N GLY A 56 -24.61 -22.18 10.84
CA GLY A 56 -23.53 -21.22 10.59
C GLY A 56 -24.05 -19.80 10.41
N THR A 57 -25.17 -19.63 9.69
CA THR A 57 -25.81 -18.32 9.53
C THR A 57 -26.35 -17.78 10.85
N ALA A 58 -26.96 -18.61 11.70
CA ALA A 58 -27.45 -18.21 13.01
C ALA A 58 -26.32 -17.83 13.97
N ALA A 59 -25.19 -18.55 13.92
CA ALA A 59 -24.00 -18.20 14.69
C ALA A 59 -23.43 -16.83 14.26
N LEU A 60 -23.38 -16.54 12.96
CA LEU A 60 -22.96 -15.22 12.48
C LEU A 60 -23.98 -14.12 12.82
N GLU A 61 -25.29 -14.40 12.79
CA GLU A 61 -26.32 -13.45 13.25
C GLU A 61 -26.15 -13.08 14.73
N MET A 62 -25.81 -14.05 15.58
CA MET A 62 -25.51 -13.80 16.99
C MET A 62 -24.30 -12.85 17.14
N LEU A 63 -23.25 -13.05 16.34
CA LEU A 63 -22.06 -12.18 16.36
C LEU A 63 -22.37 -10.78 15.81
N ILE A 64 -23.21 -10.67 14.79
CA ILE A 64 -23.66 -9.38 14.24
C ILE A 64 -24.45 -8.61 15.31
N LEU A 65 -25.40 -9.26 15.99
CA LEU A 65 -26.16 -8.63 17.08
C LEU A 65 -25.25 -8.13 18.20
N PHE A 66 -24.26 -8.93 18.60
CA PHE A 66 -23.27 -8.49 19.58
C PHE A 66 -22.45 -7.30 19.09
N ALA A 67 -21.95 -7.36 17.85
CA ALA A 67 -21.14 -6.31 17.26
C ALA A 67 -21.92 -4.98 17.19
N GLU A 68 -23.22 -5.03 16.88
CA GLU A 68 -24.10 -3.87 16.91
C GLU A 68 -24.32 -3.34 18.33
N MET A 69 -24.61 -4.22 19.30
CA MET A 69 -24.79 -3.84 20.72
C MET A 69 -23.54 -3.20 21.33
N THR A 70 -22.36 -3.61 20.87
CA THR A 70 -21.06 -3.14 21.37
C THR A 70 -20.39 -2.11 20.45
N GLN A 71 -21.10 -1.63 19.43
CA GLN A 71 -20.64 -0.60 18.48
C GLN A 71 -19.34 -0.95 17.74
N LEU A 72 -19.14 -2.22 17.36
CA LEU A 72 -18.01 -2.66 16.53
C LEU A 72 -18.28 -2.33 15.05
N THR A 73 -18.19 -1.05 14.72
CA THR A 73 -18.62 -0.49 13.43
C THR A 73 -17.80 -0.95 12.21
N LEU A 74 -16.53 -1.32 12.40
CA LEU A 74 -15.64 -1.73 11.30
C LEU A 74 -15.82 -3.20 10.93
N ILE A 75 -16.06 -4.08 11.91
CA ILE A 75 -16.16 -5.53 11.68
C ILE A 75 -17.58 -5.98 11.31
N THR A 76 -18.61 -5.20 11.68
CA THR A 76 -20.01 -5.56 11.44
C THR A 76 -20.33 -5.79 9.94
N PRO A 77 -19.88 -4.96 8.99
CA PRO A 77 -20.09 -5.20 7.55
C PRO A 77 -19.50 -6.53 7.07
N GLU A 78 -18.30 -6.88 7.55
CA GLU A 78 -17.60 -8.12 7.18
C GLU A 78 -18.38 -9.37 7.66
N LEU A 79 -18.94 -9.31 8.88
CA LEU A 79 -19.79 -10.38 9.40
C LEU A 79 -21.08 -10.55 8.60
N ARG A 80 -21.70 -9.44 8.13
CA ARG A 80 -22.89 -9.49 7.27
C ARG A 80 -22.59 -10.11 5.91
N GLU A 81 -21.45 -9.77 5.31
CA GLU A 81 -21.00 -10.38 4.05
C GLU A 81 -20.80 -11.89 4.21
N LEU A 82 -20.10 -12.32 5.27
CA LEU A 82 -19.91 -13.75 5.57
C LEU A 82 -21.25 -14.47 5.77
N ARG A 83 -22.19 -13.84 6.50
CA ARG A 83 -23.52 -14.41 6.74
C ARG A 83 -24.32 -14.55 5.45
N SER A 84 -24.28 -13.54 4.58
CA SER A 84 -24.92 -13.63 3.25
C SER A 84 -24.31 -14.74 2.42
N TRP A 85 -22.97 -14.82 2.37
CA TRP A 85 -22.27 -15.85 1.60
C TRP A 85 -22.56 -17.27 2.10
N LEU A 86 -22.62 -17.50 3.42
CA LEU A 86 -23.06 -18.78 3.98
C LEU A 86 -24.51 -19.11 3.61
N ALA A 87 -25.41 -18.13 3.68
CA ALA A 87 -26.82 -18.30 3.28
C ALA A 87 -26.97 -18.66 1.80
N ASP A 88 -26.07 -18.15 0.94
CA ASP A 88 -26.03 -18.45 -0.50
C ASP A 88 -25.37 -19.79 -0.85
N GLY A 89 -25.10 -20.62 0.17
CA GLY A 89 -24.57 -21.97 0.06
C GLY A 89 -23.05 -22.07 0.11
N ALA A 90 -22.37 -21.02 0.59
CA ALA A 90 -20.92 -20.97 0.76
C ALA A 90 -20.15 -21.45 -0.48
N ARG A 91 -20.59 -21.00 -1.67
CA ARG A 91 -20.06 -21.50 -2.95
C ARG A 91 -18.57 -21.25 -3.04
N ALA A 92 -17.87 -22.17 -3.69
CA ALA A 92 -16.46 -22.00 -4.03
C ALA A 92 -16.26 -20.61 -4.65
N PRO A 93 -15.18 -19.88 -4.32
CA PRO A 93 -14.80 -18.75 -5.13
C PRO A 93 -14.78 -19.23 -6.58
N ALA A 94 -15.38 -18.48 -7.50
CA ALA A 94 -15.29 -18.83 -8.90
C ALA A 94 -13.81 -19.06 -9.20
N GLU A 95 -13.43 -20.30 -9.54
CA GLU A 95 -12.10 -20.54 -10.09
C GLU A 95 -11.99 -19.57 -11.27
N PRO A 96 -10.99 -18.67 -11.30
CA PRO A 96 -10.76 -17.91 -12.50
C PRO A 96 -10.63 -18.94 -13.61
N ALA A 97 -11.48 -18.82 -14.64
CA ALA A 97 -11.43 -19.73 -15.77
C ALA A 97 -9.97 -19.85 -16.21
N PRO A 98 -9.47 -21.07 -16.51
CA PRO A 98 -8.08 -21.23 -16.89
C PRO A 98 -7.76 -20.26 -18.02
N ALA A 99 -6.83 -19.34 -17.75
CA ALA A 99 -6.55 -18.22 -18.61
C ALA A 99 -6.35 -18.69 -20.06
N GLY A 100 -7.09 -18.08 -20.97
CA GLY A 100 -6.97 -18.36 -22.40
C GLY A 100 -5.55 -18.04 -22.92
N PRO A 101 -5.13 -18.57 -24.08
CA PRO A 101 -3.82 -18.25 -24.65
C PRO A 101 -3.57 -16.73 -24.83
N ALA A 102 -4.63 -15.96 -25.10
CA ALA A 102 -4.56 -14.51 -25.22
C ALA A 102 -4.28 -13.83 -23.86
N GLU A 103 -5.02 -14.19 -22.81
CA GLU A 103 -4.84 -13.68 -21.44
C GLU A 103 -3.45 -14.04 -20.87
N LYS A 104 -2.94 -15.25 -21.17
CA LYS A 104 -1.55 -15.62 -20.86
C LYS A 104 -0.53 -14.76 -21.61
N GLY A 105 -0.83 -14.37 -22.85
CA GLY A 105 -0.01 -13.47 -23.64
C GLY A 105 0.01 -12.05 -23.08
N THR A 106 -1.15 -11.51 -22.71
CA THR A 106 -1.28 -10.18 -22.09
C THR A 106 -0.55 -10.14 -20.76
N ARG A 107 -0.72 -11.14 -19.90
CA ARG A 107 -0.01 -11.20 -18.61
C ARG A 107 1.51 -11.24 -18.77
N ALA A 108 2.02 -12.07 -19.68
CA ALA A 108 3.45 -12.12 -19.95
C ALA A 108 4.00 -10.78 -20.49
N MET A 109 3.21 -10.07 -21.29
CA MET A 109 3.54 -8.72 -21.76
C MET A 109 3.61 -7.73 -20.59
N LEU A 110 2.64 -7.75 -19.68
CA LEU A 110 2.60 -6.89 -18.49
C LEU A 110 3.76 -7.16 -17.54
N ASP A 111 4.07 -8.42 -17.27
CA ASP A 111 5.21 -8.80 -16.43
C ASP A 111 6.53 -8.30 -17.04
N SER A 112 6.69 -8.44 -18.36
CA SER A 112 7.86 -7.91 -19.08
C SER A 112 7.93 -6.39 -19.03
N PHE A 113 6.79 -5.70 -19.14
CA PHE A 113 6.72 -4.25 -19.04
C PHE A 113 7.16 -3.78 -17.65
N VAL A 114 6.64 -4.40 -16.58
CA VAL A 114 6.99 -4.06 -15.19
C VAL A 114 8.51 -4.14 -14.98
N VAL A 115 9.13 -5.24 -15.40
CA VAL A 115 10.59 -5.40 -15.29
C VAL A 115 11.34 -4.33 -16.08
N ALA A 116 10.93 -4.04 -17.32
CA ALA A 116 11.56 -3.01 -18.14
C ALA A 116 11.46 -1.61 -17.51
N ALA A 117 10.30 -1.27 -16.94
CA ALA A 117 10.07 0.02 -16.31
C ALA A 117 10.82 0.19 -14.97
N ILE A 118 10.99 -0.88 -14.18
CA ILE A 118 11.87 -0.86 -13.00
C ILE A 118 13.33 -0.62 -13.42
N ASN A 119 13.79 -1.29 -14.48
CA ASN A 119 15.13 -1.08 -15.01
C ASN A 119 15.31 0.36 -15.52
N ALA A 120 14.29 0.93 -16.18
CA ALA A 120 14.30 2.32 -16.62
C ALA A 120 14.46 3.30 -15.46
N ASP A 121 13.78 3.07 -14.33
CA ASP A 121 13.95 3.87 -13.11
C ASP A 121 15.37 3.76 -12.53
N GLN A 122 15.92 2.54 -12.49
CA GLN A 122 17.29 2.32 -12.05
C GLN A 122 18.32 2.99 -12.96
N THR A 123 18.11 2.94 -14.28
CA THR A 123 18.95 3.66 -15.26
C THR A 123 18.88 5.16 -15.02
N TRP A 124 17.67 5.73 -14.93
CA TRP A 124 17.45 7.15 -14.62
C TRP A 124 18.17 7.57 -13.34
N LEU A 125 18.01 6.81 -12.25
CA LEU A 125 18.66 7.09 -10.97
C LEU A 125 20.19 7.06 -11.05
N ARG A 126 20.77 6.25 -11.93
CA ARG A 126 22.22 6.10 -12.09
C ARG A 126 22.82 7.12 -13.05
N THR A 127 22.13 7.47 -14.14
CA THR A 127 22.71 8.24 -15.25
C THR A 127 22.03 9.58 -15.49
N GLY A 128 20.81 9.78 -15.01
CA GLY A 128 19.94 10.88 -15.43
C GLY A 128 19.47 10.75 -16.88
N ASP A 129 19.55 9.55 -17.48
CA ASP A 129 19.02 9.29 -18.82
C ASP A 129 17.53 8.97 -18.76
N ALA A 130 16.73 9.79 -19.43
CA ALA A 130 15.27 9.75 -19.42
C ALA A 130 14.67 8.97 -20.58
N ASP A 131 15.46 8.46 -21.52
CA ASP A 131 14.94 7.86 -22.76
C ASP A 131 14.12 6.60 -22.48
N GLU A 132 14.58 5.72 -21.59
CA GLU A 132 13.85 4.52 -21.19
C GLU A 132 12.56 4.86 -20.41
N ILE A 133 12.55 5.94 -19.61
CA ILE A 133 11.35 6.42 -18.92
C ILE A 133 10.30 6.87 -19.94
N ARG A 134 10.70 7.70 -20.92
CA ARG A 134 9.79 8.19 -21.97
C ARG A 134 9.27 7.04 -22.84
N GLN A 135 10.14 6.08 -23.16
CA GLN A 135 9.75 4.89 -23.92
C GLN A 135 8.73 4.04 -23.14
N GLY A 136 8.95 3.82 -21.84
CA GLY A 136 8.01 3.08 -20.99
C GLY A 136 6.62 3.73 -20.95
N VAL A 137 6.55 5.05 -20.77
CA VAL A 137 5.28 5.80 -20.82
C VAL A 137 4.62 5.67 -22.21
N ALA A 138 5.39 5.81 -23.29
CA ALA A 138 4.85 5.67 -24.65
C ALA A 138 4.30 4.26 -24.94
N ILE A 139 4.97 3.22 -24.44
CA ILE A 139 4.49 1.83 -24.57
C ILE A 139 3.19 1.65 -23.78
N TRP A 140 3.12 2.16 -22.54
CA TRP A 140 1.90 2.12 -21.75
C TRP A 140 0.72 2.80 -22.46
N ASP A 141 0.94 4.02 -22.97
CA ASP A 141 -0.10 4.76 -23.68
C ASP A 141 -0.58 4.01 -24.93
N GLN A 142 0.31 3.31 -25.64
CA GLN A 142 -0.06 2.45 -26.76
C GLN A 142 -0.89 1.23 -26.31
N MET A 143 -0.52 0.57 -25.21
CA MET A 143 -1.26 -0.57 -24.67
C MET A 143 -2.70 -0.18 -24.30
N VAL A 144 -2.86 0.98 -23.66
CA VAL A 144 -4.17 1.53 -23.31
C VAL A 144 -4.96 1.94 -24.56
N ALA A 145 -4.32 2.62 -25.53
CA ALA A 145 -4.98 3.09 -26.75
C ALA A 145 -5.45 1.94 -27.66
N GLN A 146 -4.77 0.79 -27.61
CA GLN A 146 -5.11 -0.42 -28.36
C GLN A 146 -6.05 -1.36 -27.59
N ASP A 147 -6.52 -0.96 -26.41
CA ASP A 147 -7.41 -1.75 -25.56
C ASP A 147 -6.84 -3.14 -25.20
N LEU A 148 -5.51 -3.25 -25.10
CA LEU A 148 -4.82 -4.53 -24.82
C LEU A 148 -5.05 -5.04 -23.40
N LEU A 149 -5.55 -4.17 -22.52
CA LEU A 149 -5.88 -4.48 -21.14
C LEU A 149 -7.35 -4.91 -20.98
N ALA A 150 -8.12 -4.93 -22.07
CA ALA A 150 -9.53 -5.30 -22.02
C ALA A 150 -9.70 -6.73 -21.50
N GLY A 151 -10.52 -6.88 -20.47
CA GLY A 151 -10.79 -8.18 -19.85
C GLY A 151 -9.78 -8.61 -18.79
N GLU A 152 -8.68 -7.88 -18.59
CA GLU A 152 -7.80 -8.12 -17.45
C GLU A 152 -8.53 -7.75 -16.15
N PRO A 153 -8.55 -8.65 -15.14
CA PRO A 153 -9.17 -8.34 -13.88
C PRO A 153 -8.39 -7.20 -13.20
N PRO A 154 -9.05 -6.20 -12.58
CA PRO A 154 -8.34 -5.04 -12.04
C PRO A 154 -7.21 -5.34 -11.05
N VAL A 155 -7.31 -6.47 -10.33
CA VAL A 155 -6.26 -6.95 -9.42
C VAL A 155 -4.98 -7.41 -10.14
N SER A 156 -5.06 -7.92 -11.38
CA SER A 156 -3.86 -8.27 -12.17
C SER A 156 -3.10 -7.05 -12.67
N LEU A 157 -3.75 -5.88 -12.67
CA LEU A 157 -3.17 -4.62 -13.13
C LEU A 157 -2.50 -3.81 -12.01
N VAL A 158 -2.52 -4.28 -10.76
CA VAL A 158 -1.96 -3.54 -9.62
C VAL A 158 -0.48 -3.22 -9.85
N ASP A 159 0.35 -4.23 -10.13
CA ASP A 159 1.80 -4.05 -10.28
C ASP A 159 2.13 -3.12 -11.44
N VAL A 160 1.50 -3.32 -12.61
CA VAL A 160 1.72 -2.44 -13.75
C VAL A 160 1.27 -1.01 -13.47
N HIS A 161 0.14 -0.79 -12.78
CA HIS A 161 -0.29 0.56 -12.42
C HIS A 161 0.70 1.25 -11.47
N VAL A 162 1.23 0.55 -10.47
CA VAL A 162 2.26 1.10 -9.57
C VAL A 162 3.51 1.48 -10.36
N THR A 163 3.97 0.60 -11.24
CA THR A 163 5.19 0.82 -12.02
C THR A 163 5.03 1.94 -13.07
N VAL A 164 3.88 2.02 -13.75
CA VAL A 164 3.61 3.12 -14.69
C VAL A 164 3.43 4.43 -13.94
N ALA A 165 2.83 4.42 -12.75
CA ALA A 165 2.77 5.61 -11.91
C ALA A 165 4.16 6.12 -11.55
N MET A 166 5.10 5.22 -11.28
CA MET A 166 6.49 5.57 -11.04
C MET A 166 7.13 6.24 -12.27
N LEU A 167 6.92 5.69 -13.48
CA LEU A 167 7.40 6.31 -14.71
C LEU A 167 6.83 7.73 -14.91
N HIS A 168 5.54 7.94 -14.65
CA HIS A 168 4.93 9.26 -14.71
C HIS A 168 5.46 10.22 -13.63
N GLY A 169 5.77 9.73 -12.44
CA GLY A 169 6.45 10.50 -11.39
C GLY A 169 7.84 10.97 -11.83
N ARG A 170 8.61 10.09 -12.50
CA ARG A 170 9.88 10.48 -13.13
C ARG A 170 9.69 11.44 -14.28
N LEU A 171 8.66 11.26 -15.10
CA LEU A 171 8.37 12.19 -16.18
C LEU A 171 8.09 13.59 -15.63
N TYR A 172 7.36 13.69 -14.51
CA TYR A 172 7.19 14.96 -13.79
C TYR A 172 8.52 15.52 -13.27
N GLU A 173 9.42 14.70 -12.73
CA GLU A 173 10.78 15.13 -12.35
C GLU A 173 11.55 15.75 -13.53
N ILE A 174 11.32 15.23 -14.74
CA ILE A 174 11.98 15.66 -15.98
C ILE A 174 11.35 16.92 -16.57
N ASP A 175 10.01 16.98 -16.63
CA ASP A 175 9.27 17.99 -17.42
C ASP A 175 8.49 19.00 -16.59
N GLN A 176 8.31 18.75 -15.29
CA GLN A 176 7.53 19.54 -14.34
C GLN A 176 6.09 19.81 -14.80
N ARG A 177 5.56 18.98 -15.70
CA ARG A 177 4.19 19.11 -16.20
C ARG A 177 3.21 18.49 -15.19
N PRO A 178 2.22 19.25 -14.70
CA PRO A 178 1.24 18.75 -13.74
C PRO A 178 0.49 17.51 -14.22
N GLU A 179 0.32 17.35 -15.53
CA GLU A 179 -0.34 16.20 -16.15
C GLU A 179 0.41 14.88 -15.86
N SER A 180 1.74 14.91 -15.90
CA SER A 180 2.59 13.76 -15.58
C SER A 180 2.32 13.30 -14.14
N LEU A 181 2.32 14.25 -13.20
CA LEU A 181 2.08 13.97 -11.79
C LEU A 181 0.63 13.53 -11.50
N GLN A 182 -0.36 14.16 -12.15
CA GLN A 182 -1.76 13.77 -12.05
C GLN A 182 -1.98 12.33 -12.53
N ARG A 183 -1.30 11.93 -13.61
CA ARG A 183 -1.37 10.58 -14.14
C ARG A 183 -0.76 9.57 -13.16
N ALA A 184 0.37 9.90 -12.53
CA ALA A 184 0.95 9.07 -11.47
C ALA A 184 -0.05 8.84 -10.32
N PHE A 185 -0.67 9.90 -9.78
CA PHE A 185 -1.65 9.75 -8.71
C PHE A 185 -2.91 9.00 -9.13
N GLN A 186 -3.37 9.17 -10.38
CA GLN A 186 -4.52 8.43 -10.89
C GLN A 186 -4.24 6.92 -10.89
N LEU A 187 -3.08 6.50 -11.39
CA LEU A 187 -2.67 5.10 -11.45
C LEU A 187 -2.44 4.51 -10.05
N LEU A 188 -1.82 5.26 -9.12
CA LEU A 188 -1.69 4.83 -7.73
C LEU A 188 -3.06 4.64 -7.05
N ARG A 189 -4.04 5.52 -7.32
CA ARG A 189 -5.41 5.35 -6.81
C ARG A 189 -6.10 4.11 -7.40
N GLN A 190 -5.87 3.83 -8.69
CA GLN A 190 -6.39 2.61 -9.33
C GLN A 190 -5.80 1.35 -8.71
N ALA A 191 -4.48 1.33 -8.44
CA ALA A 191 -3.83 0.23 -7.75
C ALA A 191 -4.35 0.08 -6.30
N ALA A 192 -4.48 1.20 -5.57
CA ALA A 192 -4.92 1.22 -4.18
C ALA A 192 -6.32 0.62 -3.98
N ALA A 193 -7.19 0.72 -4.98
CA ALA A 193 -8.55 0.17 -4.92
C ALA A 193 -8.60 -1.37 -4.87
N HIS A 194 -7.49 -2.04 -5.16
CA HIS A 194 -7.42 -3.50 -5.30
C HIS A 194 -6.39 -4.16 -4.38
N VAL A 195 -5.87 -3.44 -3.39
CA VAL A 195 -4.91 -3.96 -2.40
C VAL A 195 -5.50 -3.94 -0.98
N ILE A 196 -5.01 -4.85 -0.14
CA ILE A 196 -5.41 -4.91 1.27
C ILE A 196 -4.75 -3.75 2.03
N PRO A 197 -5.50 -2.92 2.77
CA PRO A 197 -4.92 -1.85 3.55
C PRO A 197 -3.86 -2.35 4.55
N GLY A 198 -2.63 -1.84 4.42
CA GLY A 198 -1.48 -2.20 5.25
C GLY A 198 -0.64 -3.36 4.71
N SER A 199 -0.97 -3.93 3.55
CA SER A 199 -0.08 -4.88 2.86
C SER A 199 1.18 -4.19 2.32
N ASP A 200 2.20 -4.98 1.99
CA ASP A 200 3.45 -4.47 1.42
C ASP A 200 3.22 -3.63 0.15
N THR A 201 2.31 -4.08 -0.73
CA THR A 201 1.93 -3.34 -1.94
C THR A 201 1.23 -2.02 -1.61
N ASP A 202 0.37 -1.99 -0.60
CA ASP A 202 -0.30 -0.76 -0.17
C ASP A 202 0.69 0.24 0.47
N LEU A 203 1.68 -0.25 1.22
CA LEU A 203 2.78 0.58 1.71
C LEU A 203 3.64 1.13 0.57
N LEU A 204 3.95 0.31 -0.44
CA LEU A 204 4.68 0.74 -1.64
C LEU A 204 3.91 1.84 -2.41
N ILE A 205 2.60 1.69 -2.57
CA ILE A 205 1.74 2.70 -3.21
C ILE A 205 1.79 4.02 -2.43
N ARG A 206 1.67 3.96 -1.09
CA ARG A 206 1.77 5.14 -0.23
C ARG A 206 3.16 5.77 -0.28
N GLN A 207 4.21 4.97 -0.35
CA GLN A 207 5.59 5.46 -0.50
C GLN A 207 5.78 6.21 -1.82
N HIS A 208 5.28 5.68 -2.94
CA HIS A 208 5.31 6.42 -4.21
C HIS A 208 4.54 7.73 -4.12
N SER A 209 3.33 7.72 -3.55
CA SER A 209 2.53 8.94 -3.35
C SER A 209 3.29 9.99 -2.53
N ALA A 210 3.87 9.59 -1.38
CA ALA A 210 4.66 10.46 -0.53
C ALA A 210 5.86 11.05 -1.27
N ASN A 211 6.58 10.24 -2.05
CA ASN A 211 7.71 10.68 -2.88
C ASN A 211 7.29 11.71 -3.95
N TRP A 212 6.11 11.57 -4.53
CA TRP A 212 5.61 12.48 -5.57
C TRP A 212 5.11 13.80 -4.99
N ILE A 213 4.46 13.78 -3.83
CA ILE A 213 4.10 15.00 -3.07
C ILE A 213 5.37 15.73 -2.63
N ALA A 214 6.32 14.98 -2.09
CA ALA A 214 7.64 15.45 -1.73
C ALA A 214 8.35 16.15 -2.90
N LEU A 215 8.35 15.53 -4.08
CA LEU A 215 8.94 16.09 -5.30
C LEU A 215 8.19 17.36 -5.73
N ARG A 216 6.86 17.37 -5.70
CA ARG A 216 6.07 18.57 -6.03
C ARG A 216 6.42 19.76 -5.15
N TYR A 217 6.55 19.56 -3.84
CA TYR A 217 7.01 20.61 -2.93
C TYR A 217 8.37 21.21 -3.36
N THR A 218 9.29 20.41 -3.89
CA THR A 218 10.61 20.93 -4.31
C THR A 218 10.57 21.85 -5.52
N PHE A 219 9.47 21.83 -6.28
CA PHE A 219 9.27 22.70 -7.43
C PHE A 219 8.31 23.87 -7.10
N ASP A 220 7.22 23.57 -6.40
CA ASP A 220 6.13 24.53 -6.20
C ASP A 220 6.21 25.26 -4.84
N GLU A 221 6.98 24.73 -3.89
CA GLU A 221 7.13 25.24 -2.51
C GLU A 221 5.81 25.42 -1.74
N ASP A 222 4.75 24.68 -2.10
CA ASP A 222 3.46 24.72 -1.41
C ASP A 222 3.59 24.13 0.01
N PRO A 223 3.38 24.92 1.09
CA PRO A 223 3.46 24.42 2.46
C PRO A 223 2.52 23.25 2.75
N ALA A 224 1.39 23.12 2.05
CA ALA A 224 0.48 22.00 2.21
C ALA A 224 1.13 20.67 1.81
N ASP A 225 1.94 20.66 0.75
CA ASP A 225 2.68 19.48 0.32
C ASP A 225 3.79 19.11 1.29
N LEU A 226 4.44 20.11 1.88
CA LEU A 226 5.46 19.89 2.91
C LEU A 226 4.88 19.18 4.12
N ASP A 227 3.75 19.67 4.63
CA ASP A 227 3.07 19.07 5.77
C ASP A 227 2.53 17.68 5.43
N GLN A 228 1.90 17.51 4.27
CA GLN A 228 1.41 16.21 3.83
C GLN A 228 2.53 15.19 3.67
N ALA A 229 3.66 15.55 3.07
CA ALA A 229 4.81 14.65 2.94
C ALA A 229 5.37 14.22 4.32
N ILE A 230 5.40 15.14 5.29
CA ILE A 230 5.83 14.82 6.67
C ILE A 230 4.88 13.82 7.31
N ASP A 231 3.57 14.02 7.15
CA ASP A 231 2.56 13.13 7.72
C ASP A 231 2.60 11.74 7.06
N ASP A 232 2.69 11.69 5.73
CA ASP A 232 2.76 10.43 4.97
C ASP A 232 4.02 9.62 5.31
N TYR A 233 5.20 10.26 5.35
CA TYR A 233 6.42 9.56 5.76
C TYR A 233 6.42 9.16 7.23
N THR A 234 5.76 9.93 8.11
CA THR A 234 5.58 9.55 9.51
C THR A 234 4.70 8.31 9.64
N GLU A 235 3.60 8.23 8.89
CA GLU A 235 2.76 7.03 8.86
C GLU A 235 3.53 5.83 8.30
N LEU A 236 4.19 5.99 7.14
CA LEU A 236 4.99 4.92 6.53
C LEU A 236 6.04 4.36 7.48
N LEU A 237 6.78 5.24 8.16
CA LEU A 237 7.80 4.83 9.12
C LEU A 237 7.24 3.99 10.28
N SER A 238 5.99 4.24 10.69
CA SER A 238 5.34 3.44 11.74
C SER A 238 4.99 2.01 11.31
N ARG A 239 5.08 1.70 10.01
CA ARG A 239 4.70 0.40 9.42
C ARG A 239 5.90 -0.47 9.08
N TYR A 240 7.04 0.13 8.76
CA TYR A 240 8.24 -0.65 8.45
C TYR A 240 8.88 -1.23 9.72
N PRO A 241 9.48 -2.43 9.62
CA PRO A 241 10.42 -2.90 10.62
C PRO A 241 11.57 -1.89 10.78
N ALA A 242 12.01 -1.66 12.02
CA ALA A 242 12.98 -0.61 12.35
C ALA A 242 14.31 -0.71 11.57
N ASP A 243 14.72 -1.93 11.18
CA ASP A 243 15.99 -2.21 10.53
C ASP A 243 15.87 -2.49 9.02
N ALA A 244 14.67 -2.31 8.43
CA ALA A 244 14.48 -2.47 6.99
C ALA A 244 15.17 -1.32 6.22
N THR A 245 15.84 -1.63 5.11
CA THR A 245 16.49 -0.59 4.27
C THR A 245 15.48 0.46 3.79
N ASP A 246 14.25 0.06 3.49
CA ASP A 246 13.16 0.97 3.13
C ASP A 246 12.80 1.94 4.27
N ALA A 247 12.84 1.48 5.52
CA ALA A 247 12.63 2.34 6.69
C ALA A 247 13.69 3.45 6.73
N LEU A 248 14.95 3.13 6.45
CA LEU A 248 16.05 4.11 6.45
C LEU A 248 15.88 5.16 5.35
N LEU A 249 15.37 4.79 4.17
CA LEU A 249 15.07 5.73 3.09
C LEU A 249 13.89 6.64 3.45
N VAL A 250 12.84 6.09 4.05
CA VAL A 250 11.71 6.86 4.58
C VAL A 250 12.15 7.81 5.70
N MET A 251 13.01 7.36 6.62
CA MET A 251 13.61 8.23 7.65
C MET A 251 14.40 9.38 7.04
N ALA A 252 15.23 9.11 6.02
CA ALA A 252 16.01 10.15 5.36
C ALA A 252 15.11 11.22 4.73
N ASN A 253 14.04 10.80 4.04
CA ASN A 253 13.07 11.72 3.46
C ASN A 253 12.31 12.50 4.54
N LEU A 254 11.78 11.84 5.57
CA LEU A 254 11.13 12.51 6.70
C LEU A 254 12.06 13.54 7.35
N GLY A 255 13.33 13.18 7.54
CA GLY A 255 14.33 14.05 8.12
C GLY A 255 14.63 15.28 7.27
N ARG A 256 14.72 15.09 5.95
CA ARG A 256 14.83 16.17 4.96
C ARG A 256 13.64 17.13 5.04
N PHE A 257 12.41 16.64 5.00
CA PHE A 257 11.22 17.50 4.98
C PHE A 257 11.00 18.22 6.31
N ARG A 258 11.26 17.57 7.46
CA ARG A 258 11.28 18.27 8.75
C ARG A 258 12.33 19.39 8.78
N THR A 259 13.53 19.12 8.27
CA THR A 259 14.57 20.15 8.15
C THR A 259 14.11 21.32 7.27
N LEU A 260 13.46 21.05 6.13
CA LEU A 260 12.90 22.08 5.25
C LEU A 260 11.84 22.91 5.97
N ARG A 261 10.89 22.26 6.66
CA ARG A 261 9.86 22.96 7.44
C ARG A 261 10.46 23.82 8.55
N SER A 262 11.51 23.34 9.22
CA SER A 262 12.21 24.13 10.24
C SER A 262 12.86 25.40 9.69
N ARG A 263 13.33 25.40 8.44
CA ARG A 263 13.91 26.59 7.79
C ARG A 263 12.84 27.62 7.45
N VAL A 264 11.66 27.17 7.05
CA VAL A 264 10.53 28.05 6.71
C VAL A 264 9.87 28.62 7.97
N THR A 265 9.72 27.82 9.02
CA THR A 265 8.91 28.17 10.21
C THR A 265 9.73 28.57 11.44
N GLY A 266 11.03 28.25 11.47
CA GLY A 266 11.86 28.36 12.68
C GLY A 266 11.58 27.27 13.72
N ALA A 267 10.82 26.22 13.39
CA ALA A 267 10.48 25.14 14.32
C ALA A 267 11.71 24.31 14.72
N GLU A 268 12.24 24.61 15.90
CA GLU A 268 13.44 23.97 16.44
C GLU A 268 13.27 22.46 16.66
N ASP A 269 12.05 22.01 16.98
CA ASP A 269 11.74 20.59 17.15
C ASP A 269 11.89 19.80 15.84
N ASP A 270 11.38 20.36 14.74
CA ASP A 270 11.55 19.76 13.42
C ASP A 270 13.00 19.73 12.97
N ARG A 271 13.77 20.76 13.29
CA ARG A 271 15.22 20.79 13.01
C ARG A 271 15.92 19.66 13.75
N ARG A 272 15.68 19.55 15.06
CA ARG A 272 16.28 18.51 15.91
C ARG A 272 15.88 17.12 15.44
N ARG A 273 14.58 16.87 15.26
CA ARG A 273 14.07 15.55 14.87
C ARG A 273 14.47 15.19 13.45
N GLY A 274 14.53 16.17 12.56
CA GLY A 274 14.99 15.98 11.19
C GLY A 274 16.46 15.56 11.12
N LEU A 275 17.31 16.19 11.92
CA LEU A 275 18.72 15.82 12.02
C LEU A 275 18.91 14.41 12.62
N GLU A 276 18.18 14.06 13.69
CA GLU A 276 18.22 12.73 14.30
C GLU A 276 17.89 11.62 13.29
N LEU A 277 16.86 11.83 12.46
CA LEU A 277 16.47 10.88 11.42
C LEU A 277 17.54 10.73 10.32
N LEU A 278 18.10 11.85 9.86
CA LEU A 278 19.17 11.85 8.86
C LEU A 278 20.45 11.18 9.37
N GLU A 279 20.80 11.41 10.64
CA GLU A 279 21.95 10.78 11.30
C GLU A 279 21.74 9.27 11.44
N HIS A 280 20.54 8.85 11.85
CA HIS A 280 20.21 7.44 11.95
C HIS A 280 20.27 6.74 10.59
N ALA A 281 19.64 7.32 9.55
CA ALA A 281 19.66 6.77 8.20
C ALA A 281 21.08 6.68 7.63
N ALA A 282 21.90 7.73 7.79
CA ALA A 282 23.28 7.74 7.32
C ALA A 282 24.19 6.73 8.04
N GLY A 283 23.90 6.43 9.32
CA GLY A 283 24.67 5.49 10.12
C GLY A 283 24.36 4.01 9.86
N HIS A 284 23.16 3.70 9.35
CA HIS A 284 22.69 2.32 9.19
C HIS A 284 22.52 1.88 7.73
N LEU A 285 22.51 2.80 6.76
CA LEU A 285 22.52 2.43 5.34
C LEU A 285 23.82 1.68 5.00
N PRO A 286 23.76 0.60 4.20
CA PRO A 286 24.96 -0.12 3.78
C PRO A 286 25.98 0.82 3.10
N PRO A 287 27.29 0.66 3.31
CA PRO A 287 28.31 1.56 2.76
C PRO A 287 28.29 1.72 1.24
N HIS A 288 27.78 0.72 0.52
CA HIS A 288 27.66 0.73 -0.95
C HIS A 288 26.23 1.01 -1.43
N HIS A 289 25.33 1.43 -0.55
CA HIS A 289 23.96 1.76 -0.94
C HIS A 289 23.94 3.05 -1.79
N PRO A 290 23.29 3.05 -2.97
CA PRO A 290 23.33 4.19 -3.90
C PRO A 290 22.76 5.49 -3.32
N ALA A 291 21.81 5.39 -2.38
CA ALA A 291 21.24 6.57 -1.72
C ALA A 291 22.13 7.19 -0.62
N LEU A 292 23.13 6.47 -0.09
CA LEU A 292 23.91 6.94 1.07
C LEU A 292 24.59 8.30 0.84
N PRO A 293 25.25 8.59 -0.31
CA PRO A 293 25.83 9.91 -0.56
C PRO A 293 24.80 11.04 -0.53
N HIS A 294 23.57 10.76 -0.99
CA HIS A 294 22.49 11.74 -0.98
C HIS A 294 22.01 12.02 0.45
N VAL A 295 21.80 10.98 1.26
CA VAL A 295 21.43 11.10 2.69
C VAL A 295 22.49 11.87 3.47
N GLN A 296 23.77 11.60 3.24
CA GLN A 296 24.87 12.34 3.87
C GLN A 296 24.84 13.82 3.50
N ARG A 297 24.60 14.17 2.23
CA ARG A 297 24.46 15.58 1.81
C ARG A 297 23.29 16.28 2.50
N MET A 298 22.14 15.61 2.64
CA MET A 298 21.00 16.14 3.37
C MET A 298 21.34 16.39 4.84
N MET A 299 22.02 15.43 5.49
CA MET A 299 22.48 15.55 6.88
C MET A 299 23.43 16.74 7.06
N LEU A 300 24.43 16.91 6.18
CA LEU A 300 25.33 18.06 6.25
C LEU A 300 24.56 19.38 6.08
N ALA A 301 23.66 19.45 5.09
CA ALA A 301 22.84 20.63 4.86
C ALA A 301 21.94 20.96 6.08
N ALA A 302 21.43 19.95 6.79
CA ALA A 302 20.65 20.13 8.02
C ALA A 302 21.48 20.65 9.20
N ARG A 303 22.78 20.32 9.26
CA ARG A 303 23.72 20.80 10.29
C ARG A 303 24.15 22.25 10.09
N HIS A 304 24.25 22.70 8.85
CA HIS A 304 24.58 24.09 8.56
C HIS A 304 23.38 24.99 8.88
N ARG A 305 23.55 25.91 9.84
CA ARG A 305 22.63 27.04 10.00
C ARG A 305 22.63 27.82 8.69
N ALA A 306 21.44 28.08 8.12
CA ALA A 306 21.32 29.16 7.17
C ALA A 306 21.78 30.46 7.88
N PRO A 307 22.63 31.28 7.23
CA PRO A 307 23.09 32.54 7.79
C PRO A 307 21.93 33.50 8.07
#